data_AF-A0A165LJX6-F1
#
_entry.id   AF-A0A165LJX6-F1
#
_cell.length_a   1.000
_cell.length_b   1.000
_cell.length_c   1.000
_cell.angle_alpha   90.00
_cell.angle_beta   90.00
_cell.angle_gamma   90.00
#
_symmetry.space_group_name_H-M   'P 1'
#
loop_
_entity.id
_entity.type
_entity.pdbx_description
1 polymer ?
#
loop_
_entity_poly.entity_id
_entity_poly.type
_entity_poly.pdbx_seq_one_letter_code
_entity_poly.pdbx_strand_id
1 'polypeptide(L)'
;SHSYIPVEVRRIIIYQQEFLHNSAAEISMNLNIPLRTVQRILERWNKMGEVINEPHREGPPKALTDEQVEFVINMLEHSPDLYLEEMKDELWYRHRAAVTLSALDNTLKELGITYKKV
;
A
#
# COMPACT_ATOMS: atom_id res chain seq x y z
N SER A 1 11.19 16.36 5.81
CA SER A 1 11.40 15.85 4.44
C SER A 1 12.03 14.46 4.50
N HIS A 2 11.29 13.41 4.15
CA HIS A 2 11.83 12.05 4.04
C HIS A 2 12.59 11.97 2.70
N SER A 3 13.91 12.09 2.73
CA SER A 3 14.73 11.88 1.54
C SER A 3 14.73 10.39 1.21
N TYR A 4 14.41 10.04 -0.04
CA TYR A 4 14.50 8.67 -0.53
C TYR A 4 15.96 8.20 -0.49
N ILE A 5 16.22 7.05 0.13
CA ILE A 5 17.56 6.46 0.20
C ILE A 5 17.55 5.19 -0.64
N PRO A 6 18.33 5.14 -1.73
CA PRO A 6 18.39 3.96 -2.58
C PRO A 6 18.72 2.69 -1.80
N VAL A 7 18.21 1.54 -2.26
CA VAL A 7 18.46 0.22 -1.65
C VAL A 7 19.95 -0.08 -1.55
N GLU A 8 20.70 0.26 -2.59
CA GLU A 8 22.15 0.03 -2.64
C GLU A 8 22.87 0.75 -1.51
N VAL A 9 22.47 1.99 -1.22
CA VAL A 9 23.02 2.78 -0.10
C VAL A 9 22.70 2.12 1.24
N ARG A 10 21.48 1.58 1.41
CA ARG A 10 21.11 0.83 2.63
C ARG A 10 21.95 -0.44 2.79
N ARG A 11 22.21 -1.17 1.71
CA ARG A 11 23.07 -2.36 1.71
C ARG A 11 24.51 -2.01 2.07
N ILE A 12 25.05 -0.92 1.54
CA ILE A 12 26.41 -0.44 1.88
C ILE A 12 26.49 -0.09 3.37
N ILE A 13 25.49 0.61 3.93
CA ILE A 13 25.45 0.92 5.37
C ILE A 13 25.49 -0.35 6.23
N ILE A 14 24.65 -1.34 5.90
CA ILE A 14 24.60 -2.62 6.62
C ILE A 14 25.92 -3.37 6.49
N TYR A 15 26.49 -3.41 5.29
CA TYR A 15 27.77 -4.06 5.06
C TYR A 15 28.91 -3.43 5.90
N GLN A 16 28.97 -2.09 5.98
CA GLN A 16 29.98 -1.42 6.79
C GLN A 16 29.84 -1.72 8.29
N GLN A 17 28.62 -1.90 8.79
CA GLN A 17 28.40 -2.23 10.20
C GLN A 17 28.65 -3.71 10.50
N GLU A 18 28.20 -4.63 9.64
CA GLU A 18 28.31 -6.08 9.87
C GLU A 18 29.72 -6.63 9.60
N PHE A 19 30.38 -6.17 8.54
CA PHE A 19 31.65 -6.75 8.08
C PHE A 19 32.88 -5.87 8.33
N LEU A 20 32.70 -4.54 8.38
CA LEU A 20 33.79 -3.60 8.65
C LEU A 20 33.78 -3.11 10.10
N HIS A 21 32.76 -3.47 10.88
CA HIS A 21 32.57 -3.08 12.28
C HIS A 21 32.62 -1.56 12.54
N ASN A 22 32.28 -0.76 11.52
CA ASN A 22 32.20 0.69 11.66
C ASN A 22 31.00 1.07 12.54
N SER A 23 31.21 2.07 13.39
CA SER A 23 30.13 2.70 14.15
C SER A 23 29.20 3.50 13.24
N ALA A 24 27.95 3.72 13.67
CA ALA A 24 26.99 4.53 12.91
C ALA A 24 27.49 5.97 12.63
N ALA A 25 28.34 6.51 13.51
CA ALA A 25 28.95 7.83 13.33
C ALA A 25 30.00 7.82 12.21
N GLU A 26 30.86 6.80 12.17
CA GLU A 26 31.85 6.63 11.10
C GLU A 26 31.17 6.41 9.75
N ILE A 27 30.13 5.56 9.70
CA ILE A 27 29.35 5.32 8.48
C ILE A 27 28.68 6.62 7.99
N SER A 28 28.13 7.41 8.93
CA SER A 28 27.51 8.71 8.63
C SER A 28 28.50 9.68 7.99
N MET A 29 29.71 9.79 8.54
CA MET A 29 30.77 10.65 7.99
C MET A 29 31.27 10.13 6.64
N ASN A 30 31.54 8.84 6.54
CA ASN A 30 32.11 8.21 5.34
C ASN A 30 31.17 8.28 4.13
N LEU A 31 29.86 8.13 4.36
CA LEU A 31 28.85 8.14 3.29
C LEU A 31 28.17 9.50 3.11
N ASN A 32 28.49 10.48 3.95
CA ASN A 32 27.80 11.78 4.02
C ASN A 32 26.27 11.62 4.15
N ILE A 33 25.84 10.69 5.00
CA ILE A 33 24.43 10.39 5.28
C ILE A 33 24.12 10.85 6.70
N PRO A 34 22.98 11.51 6.96
CA PRO A 34 22.63 11.92 8.31
C PRO A 34 22.66 10.76 9.32
N LEU A 35 23.30 10.96 10.47
CA LEU A 35 23.45 9.92 11.50
C LEU A 35 22.11 9.24 11.87
N ARG A 36 21.05 10.04 12.02
CA ARG A 36 19.70 9.55 12.31
C ARG A 36 19.17 8.58 11.26
N THR A 37 19.53 8.81 9.99
CA THR A 37 19.17 7.93 8.88
C THR A 37 19.91 6.61 8.96
N VAL A 38 21.23 6.65 9.21
CA VAL A 38 22.06 5.45 9.41
C VAL A 38 21.52 4.62 10.57
N GLN A 39 21.27 5.24 11.72
CA GLN A 39 20.71 4.58 12.90
C GLN A 39 19.38 3.90 12.61
N ARG A 40 18.43 4.60 11.97
CA ARG A 40 17.12 4.02 11.60
C ARG A 40 17.26 2.80 10.68
N ILE A 41 18.21 2.81 9.75
CA ILE A 41 18.45 1.68 8.84
C ILE A 41 19.01 0.49 9.62
N LEU A 42 20.00 0.72 10.49
CA LEU A 42 20.61 -0.32 11.32
C LEU A 42 19.64 -0.90 12.36
N GLU A 43 18.85 -0.06 13.03
CA GLU A 43 17.79 -0.51 13.94
C GLU A 43 16.77 -1.41 13.24
N ARG A 44 16.37 -1.03 12.02
CA ARG A 44 15.45 -1.81 11.20
C ARG A 44 16.08 -3.14 10.78
N TRP A 45 17.35 -3.13 10.38
CA TRP A 45 18.11 -4.33 10.04
C TRP A 45 18.21 -5.28 11.24
N ASN A 46 18.62 -4.79 12.42
CA ASN A 46 18.73 -5.58 13.64
C ASN A 46 17.39 -6.18 14.09
N LYS A 47 16.28 -5.49 13.83
CA LYS A 47 14.94 -5.95 14.22
C LYS A 47 14.33 -6.97 13.24
N MET A 48 14.59 -6.86 11.95
CA MET A 48 13.86 -7.62 10.92
C MET A 48 14.74 -8.50 10.02
N GLY A 49 16.06 -8.30 9.97
CA GLY A 49 16.98 -9.11 9.17
C GLY A 49 16.84 -8.96 7.63
N GLU A 50 15.97 -8.06 7.16
CA GLU A 50 15.76 -7.84 5.73
C GLU A 50 15.89 -6.36 5.35
N VAL A 51 16.57 -6.13 4.22
CA VAL A 51 16.60 -4.84 3.53
C VAL A 51 15.30 -4.68 2.75
N ILE A 52 14.17 -4.56 3.47
CA ILE A 52 12.86 -4.47 2.84
C ILE A 52 12.75 -3.13 2.08
N ASN A 53 12.45 -3.22 0.79
CA ASN A 53 11.74 -2.18 0.08
C ASN A 53 10.36 -2.11 0.74
N GLU A 54 10.14 -1.18 1.66
CA GLU A 54 8.77 -0.79 1.93
C GLU A 54 8.23 -0.26 0.60
N PRO A 55 7.29 -0.95 -0.08
CA PRO A 55 6.54 -0.27 -1.12
C PRO A 55 6.00 1.00 -0.48
N HIS A 56 6.15 2.11 -1.20
CA HIS A 56 5.59 3.39 -0.79
C HIS A 56 4.15 3.13 -0.37
N ARG A 57 3.87 3.24 0.94
CA ARG A 57 2.63 2.81 1.61
C ARG A 57 1.48 2.73 0.61
N GLU A 58 1.20 1.53 0.13
CA GLU A 58 -0.07 1.32 -0.55
C GLU A 58 -1.15 1.70 0.45
N GLY A 59 -2.19 2.38 -0.04
CA GLY A 59 -3.26 2.89 0.79
C GLY A 59 -3.90 1.80 1.67
N PRO A 60 -4.86 2.18 2.54
CA PRO A 60 -5.64 1.17 3.23
C PRO A 60 -6.16 0.10 2.24
N PRO A 61 -6.25 -1.17 2.65
CA PRO A 61 -6.74 -2.24 1.78
C PRO A 61 -8.06 -1.83 1.14
N LYS A 62 -8.24 -2.20 -0.14
CA LYS A 62 -9.44 -1.85 -0.90
C LYS A 62 -10.70 -2.26 -0.12
N ALA A 63 -11.71 -1.40 -0.18
CA ALA A 63 -12.96 -1.62 0.55
C ALA A 63 -13.78 -2.82 0.03
N LEU A 64 -13.52 -3.25 -1.21
CA LEU A 64 -14.04 -4.47 -1.80
C LEU A 64 -12.89 -5.42 -2.16
N THR A 65 -13.10 -6.71 -1.97
CA THR A 65 -12.21 -7.77 -2.46
C THR A 65 -12.39 -7.96 -3.97
N ASP A 66 -11.42 -8.59 -4.63
CA ASP A 66 -11.48 -8.85 -6.08
C ASP A 66 -12.73 -9.66 -6.48
N GLU A 67 -13.13 -10.64 -5.66
CA GLU A 67 -14.36 -11.43 -5.86
C GLU A 67 -15.62 -10.54 -5.80
N GLN A 68 -15.67 -9.59 -4.87
CA GLN A 68 -16.80 -8.67 -4.75
C GLN A 68 -16.84 -7.68 -5.91
N VAL A 69 -15.69 -7.28 -6.43
CA VAL A 69 -15.57 -6.45 -7.64
C VAL A 69 -16.10 -7.21 -8.86
N GLU A 70 -15.72 -8.47 -9.04
CA GLU A 70 -16.23 -9.31 -10.12
C GLU A 70 -17.75 -9.49 -10.04
N PHE A 71 -18.29 -9.67 -8.83
CA PHE A 71 -19.73 -9.71 -8.61
C PHE A 71 -20.43 -8.40 -9.01
N VAL A 72 -19.84 -7.26 -8.68
CA VAL A 72 -20.35 -5.93 -9.07
C VAL A 72 -20.35 -5.75 -10.60
N ILE A 73 -19.29 -6.18 -11.28
CA ILE A 73 -19.22 -6.15 -12.75
C ILE A 73 -20.33 -7.01 -13.35
N ASN A 74 -20.48 -8.24 -12.85
CA ASN A 74 -21.50 -9.17 -13.32
C ASN A 74 -22.93 -8.62 -13.14
N MET A 75 -23.22 -7.95 -12.02
CA MET A 75 -24.49 -7.26 -11.80
C MET A 75 -24.75 -6.18 -12.86
N LEU A 76 -23.72 -5.42 -13.26
CA LEU A 76 -23.85 -4.35 -14.26
C LEU A 76 -24.00 -4.88 -15.68
N GLU A 77 -23.36 -5.99 -16.00
CA GLU A 77 -23.53 -6.64 -17.30
C GLU A 77 -24.96 -7.14 -17.51
N HIS A 78 -25.60 -7.66 -16.45
CA HIS A 78 -26.96 -8.18 -16.53
C HIS A 78 -28.04 -7.11 -16.32
N SER A 79 -27.74 -6.08 -15.52
CA SER A 79 -28.67 -5.03 -15.12
C SER A 79 -27.94 -3.68 -14.99
N PRO A 80 -27.65 -2.99 -16.11
CA PRO A 80 -26.89 -1.74 -16.10
C PRO A 80 -27.59 -0.56 -15.43
N ASP A 81 -28.91 -0.67 -15.19
CA ASP A 81 -29.74 0.37 -14.57
C ASP A 81 -29.83 0.25 -13.03
N LEU A 82 -29.08 -0.67 -12.41
CA LEU A 82 -29.07 -0.85 -10.95
C LEU A 82 -28.55 0.40 -10.24
N TYR A 83 -29.27 0.80 -9.18
CA TYR A 83 -28.85 1.88 -8.30
C TYR A 83 -27.77 1.39 -7.33
N LEU A 84 -26.88 2.31 -6.90
CA LEU A 84 -25.81 2.00 -5.94
C LEU A 84 -26.32 1.38 -4.63
N GLU A 85 -27.49 1.78 -4.16
CA GLU A 85 -28.13 1.22 -2.97
C GLU A 85 -28.51 -0.25 -3.18
N GLU A 86 -29.07 -0.59 -4.34
CA GLU A 86 -29.47 -1.97 -4.67
C GLU A 86 -28.24 -2.88 -4.78
N MET A 87 -27.17 -2.38 -5.41
CA MET A 87 -25.90 -3.11 -5.50
C MET A 87 -25.25 -3.33 -4.14
N LYS A 88 -25.36 -2.35 -3.23
CA LYS A 88 -24.90 -2.48 -1.84
C LYS A 88 -25.71 -3.55 -1.09
N ASP A 89 -27.03 -3.57 -1.28
CA ASP A 89 -27.91 -4.54 -0.64
C ASP A 89 -27.64 -5.97 -1.16
N GLU A 90 -27.39 -6.13 -2.46
CA GLU A 90 -26.98 -7.41 -3.07
C GLU A 90 -25.61 -7.89 -2.57
N LEU A 91 -24.63 -6.98 -2.45
CA LEU A 91 -23.31 -7.27 -1.87
C LEU A 91 -23.42 -7.73 -0.41
N TRP A 92 -24.30 -7.11 0.37
CA TRP A 92 -24.59 -7.54 1.73
C TRP A 92 -25.29 -8.91 1.77
N TYR A 93 -26.27 -9.11 0.89
CA TYR A 93 -27.05 -10.34 0.86
C TYR A 93 -26.21 -11.56 0.46
N ARG A 94 -25.39 -11.43 -0.59
CA ARG A 94 -24.62 -12.54 -1.17
C ARG A 94 -23.22 -12.71 -0.58
N HIS A 95 -22.50 -11.62 -0.31
CA HIS A 95 -21.10 -11.67 0.16
C HIS A 95 -20.94 -11.23 1.62
N ARG A 96 -22.02 -10.85 2.32
CA ARG A 96 -21.96 -10.27 3.68
C ARG A 96 -21.00 -9.09 3.78
N ALA A 97 -20.86 -8.36 2.66
CA ALA A 97 -19.94 -7.25 2.54
C ALA A 97 -20.62 -5.95 2.97
N ALA A 98 -20.26 -5.41 4.14
CA ALA A 98 -20.72 -4.11 4.60
C ALA A 98 -19.94 -2.98 3.92
N VAL A 99 -20.32 -2.66 2.68
CA VAL A 99 -19.68 -1.61 1.89
C VAL A 99 -20.46 -0.30 2.03
N THR A 100 -19.77 0.84 2.14
CA THR A 100 -20.43 2.15 2.10
C THR A 100 -20.70 2.56 0.65
N LEU A 101 -21.74 3.37 0.41
CA LEU A 101 -22.04 3.87 -0.94
C LEU A 101 -20.84 4.58 -1.57
N SER A 102 -20.09 5.36 -0.78
CA SER A 102 -18.89 6.06 -1.26
C SER A 102 -17.77 5.09 -1.68
N ALA A 103 -17.59 3.99 -0.96
CA ALA A 103 -16.61 2.98 -1.31
C ALA A 103 -16.98 2.26 -2.61
N LEU A 104 -18.27 1.95 -2.78
CA LEU A 104 -18.80 1.35 -4.01
C LEU A 104 -18.66 2.32 -5.19
N ASP A 105 -19.07 3.58 -5.04
CA ASP A 105 -18.95 4.63 -6.06
C ASP A 105 -17.49 4.86 -6.48
N ASN A 106 -16.56 4.92 -5.53
CA ASN A 106 -15.13 5.03 -5.85
C ASN A 106 -14.62 3.81 -6.62
N THR A 107 -15.02 2.60 -6.22
CA THR A 107 -14.62 1.37 -6.91
C THR A 107 -15.13 1.36 -8.35
N LEU A 108 -16.36 1.80 -8.57
CA LEU A 108 -16.95 1.88 -9.91
C LEU A 108 -16.25 2.92 -10.78
N LYS A 109 -15.87 4.07 -10.22
CA LYS A 109 -15.05 5.07 -10.92
C LYS A 109 -13.67 4.54 -11.29
N GLU A 110 -13.03 3.78 -10.41
CA GLU A 110 -11.76 3.10 -10.70
C GLU A 110 -11.89 2.09 -11.85
N LEU A 111 -13.06 1.44 -11.98
CA LEU A 111 -13.39 0.55 -13.10
C LEU A 111 -13.80 1.29 -14.38
N GLY A 112 -13.85 2.63 -14.37
CA GLY A 112 -14.27 3.44 -15.51
C GLY A 112 -15.78 3.45 -15.75
N ILE A 113 -16.59 3.01 -14.78
CA ILE A 113 -18.04 2.91 -14.87
C ILE A 113 -18.66 4.18 -14.28
N THR A 114 -19.27 5.00 -15.14
CA THR A 114 -19.98 6.22 -14.72
C THR A 114 -21.48 5.97 -14.69
N TYR A 115 -22.07 6.03 -13.49
CA TYR A 115 -23.53 5.91 -13.34
C TYR A 115 -24.22 7.22 -13.70
N LYS A 116 -25.43 7.10 -14.23
CA LYS A 116 -26.31 8.24 -14.48
C LYS A 116 -26.80 8.75 -13.12
N LYS A 117 -26.32 9.92 -12.69
CA LYS A 117 -27.03 10.71 -11.67
C LYS A 117 -28.36 11.13 -12.27
N VAL A 118 -29.46 10.62 -11.71
CA VAL A 118 -30.80 11.20 -11.92
C VAL A 118 -30.91 12.44 -11.04
#